data_AF-A0A1S3QN32-F1
#
_entry.id   AF-A0A1S3QN32-F1
#
_cell.length_a   1.000
_cell.length_b   1.000
_cell.length_c   1.000
_cell.angle_alpha   90.00
_cell.angle_beta   90.00
_cell.angle_gamma   90.00
#
_symmetry.space_group_name_H-M   'P 1'
#
loop_
_entity.id
_entity.type
_entity.pdbx_description
1 polymer ?
#
loop_
_entity_poly.entity_id
_entity_poly.type
_entity_poly.pdbx_seq_one_letter_code
_entity_poly.pdbx_strand_id
1 'polypeptide(L)'
;MRTMMLMTVGLLALMFGHLDGRAHGRKRRDRPNCLQRTVSPRLINELLNKTETLTNSLPTFPRKIYERLLPKICTTCAKKQLGIWEINKILDVYGNVFNQTSLEGLYPKHFEDLLARLEKDVQSCPHLQSAPPPISPTSNLIGCHLYNILLKGSKWSPSHHNKVLAPTFTQGFLEDPFQRGSRFNWKGSACVATQKLVECPTRPKWTKTTIRKMENTFKKLDTNRTYKAIGEFKTVLLWISDMRERKEKSMDKCQ
;
A
#
# COMPACT_ATOMS: atom_id res chain seq x y z
N MET A 1 65.05 0.97 -43.68
CA MET A 1 64.17 -0.17 -43.32
C MET A 1 63.84 -0.19 -41.81
N ARG A 2 63.30 0.89 -41.24
CA ARG A 2 62.98 0.99 -39.79
C ARG A 2 61.56 1.51 -39.49
N THR A 3 60.78 1.84 -40.52
CA THR A 3 59.46 2.45 -40.40
C THR A 3 58.28 1.49 -40.63
N MET A 4 58.54 0.22 -40.98
CA MET A 4 57.46 -0.76 -41.26
C MET A 4 57.03 -1.63 -40.07
N MET A 5 57.61 -1.48 -38.88
CA MET A 5 57.24 -2.31 -37.70
C MET A 5 56.25 -1.66 -36.72
N LEU A 6 55.86 -0.39 -36.92
CA LEU A 6 54.95 0.30 -35.99
C LEU A 6 53.47 0.23 -36.37
N MET A 7 53.12 -0.30 -37.54
CA MET A 7 51.72 -0.38 -38.00
C MET A 7 51.03 -1.70 -37.63
N THR A 8 51.75 -2.73 -37.19
CA THR A 8 51.16 -4.04 -36.87
C THR A 8 50.69 -4.17 -35.42
N VAL A 9 51.20 -3.35 -34.49
CA VAL A 9 50.77 -3.39 -33.08
C VAL A 9 49.47 -2.62 -32.84
N GLY A 10 49.18 -1.60 -33.66
CA GLY A 10 47.95 -0.81 -33.57
C GLY A 10 46.68 -1.57 -33.98
N LEU A 11 46.79 -2.56 -34.87
CA LEU A 11 45.62 -3.31 -35.36
C LEU A 11 45.10 -4.36 -34.36
N LEU A 12 45.95 -4.90 -33.48
CA LEU A 12 45.52 -5.90 -32.49
C LEU A 12 44.78 -5.28 -31.29
N ALA A 13 45.06 -4.04 -30.93
CA ALA A 13 44.34 -3.34 -29.85
C ALA A 13 42.88 -3.02 -30.20
N LEU A 14 42.53 -2.91 -31.49
CA LEU A 14 41.14 -2.71 -31.94
C LEU A 14 40.29 -3.98 -31.86
N MET A 15 40.90 -5.17 -31.81
CA MET A 15 40.18 -6.45 -31.78
C MET A 15 39.89 -6.97 -30.36
N PHE A 16 40.56 -6.45 -29.33
CA PHE A 16 40.32 -6.83 -27.92
C PHE A 16 39.49 -5.81 -27.12
N GLY A 17 39.16 -4.65 -27.70
CA GLY A 17 38.44 -3.57 -27.00
C GLY A 17 36.92 -3.71 -26.87
N HIS A 18 36.30 -4.80 -27.35
CA HIS A 18 34.83 -4.90 -27.46
C HIS A 18 34.17 -6.04 -26.68
N LEU A 19 34.86 -6.65 -25.72
CA LEU A 19 34.25 -7.49 -24.69
C LEU A 19 34.07 -6.72 -23.38
N ASP A 20 33.72 -5.44 -23.48
CA ASP A 20 33.18 -4.70 -22.35
C ASP A 20 31.74 -5.21 -22.15
N GLY A 21 31.66 -6.31 -21.42
CA GLY A 21 30.42 -6.89 -20.90
C GLY A 21 29.77 -5.86 -19.98
N ARG A 22 29.15 -4.84 -20.58
CA ARG A 22 28.17 -3.99 -19.94
C ARG A 22 27.07 -4.93 -19.49
N ALA A 23 27.23 -5.45 -18.27
CA ALA A 23 26.14 -5.92 -17.47
C ALA A 23 25.07 -4.83 -17.59
N HIS A 24 24.08 -5.08 -18.45
CA HIS A 24 22.88 -4.30 -18.50
C HIS A 24 22.23 -4.51 -17.14
N GLY A 25 22.67 -3.68 -16.18
CA GLY A 25 22.05 -3.53 -14.89
C GLY A 25 20.59 -3.29 -15.25
N ARG A 26 19.77 -4.31 -15.01
CA ARG A 26 18.35 -4.28 -15.35
C ARG A 26 17.85 -3.03 -14.67
N LYS A 27 17.61 -1.97 -15.45
CA LYS A 27 17.01 -0.74 -14.93
C LYS A 27 15.74 -1.22 -14.25
N ARG A 28 15.74 -1.21 -12.91
CA ARG A 28 14.57 -1.57 -12.12
C ARG A 28 13.46 -0.73 -12.72
N ARG A 29 12.49 -1.38 -13.35
CA ARG A 29 11.33 -0.68 -13.88
C ARG A 29 10.68 -0.04 -12.67
N ASP A 30 10.82 1.28 -12.56
CA ASP A 30 10.21 2.05 -11.49
C ASP A 30 8.72 1.73 -11.50
N ARG A 31 8.25 1.00 -10.49
CA ARG A 31 6.83 0.70 -10.39
C ARG A 31 6.12 2.00 -10.02
N PRO A 32 5.06 2.39 -10.74
CA PRO A 32 4.27 3.55 -10.36
C PRO A 32 3.69 3.30 -8.97
N ASN A 33 3.74 4.30 -8.09
CA ASN A 33 3.16 4.17 -6.75
C ASN A 33 1.63 3.99 -6.85
N CYS A 34 0.97 3.62 -5.74
CA CYS A 34 -0.47 3.39 -5.76
C CYS A 34 -1.27 4.61 -6.24
N LEU A 35 -0.99 5.80 -5.70
CA LEU A 35 -1.71 7.03 -6.06
C LEU A 35 -1.59 7.35 -7.55
N GLN A 36 -0.44 7.07 -8.17
CA GLN A 36 -0.23 7.23 -9.60
C GLN A 36 -1.14 6.35 -10.44
N ARG A 37 -1.56 5.19 -9.92
CA ARG A 37 -2.44 4.26 -10.61
C ARG A 37 -3.92 4.56 -10.33
N THR A 38 -4.25 4.95 -9.10
CA THR A 38 -5.65 5.12 -8.67
C THR A 38 -6.17 6.54 -8.89
N VAL A 39 -5.38 7.57 -8.58
CA VAL A 39 -5.82 8.96 -8.65
C VAL A 39 -5.46 9.57 -10.00
N SER A 40 -6.48 9.80 -10.83
CA SER A 40 -6.29 10.42 -12.14
C SER A 40 -5.76 11.87 -12.02
N PRO A 41 -4.76 12.28 -12.84
CA PRO A 41 -4.30 13.67 -12.86
C PRO A 41 -5.41 14.65 -13.29
N ARG A 42 -6.33 14.19 -14.15
CA ARG A 42 -7.49 14.97 -14.57
C ARG A 42 -8.40 15.31 -13.38
N LEU A 43 -8.63 14.36 -12.48
CA LEU A 43 -9.45 14.56 -11.28
C LEU A 43 -8.85 15.64 -10.37
N ILE A 44 -7.53 15.62 -10.14
CA ILE A 44 -6.86 16.62 -9.32
C ILE A 44 -6.96 18.01 -9.96
N ASN A 45 -6.70 18.12 -11.27
CA ASN A 45 -6.78 19.41 -11.98
C ASN A 45 -8.20 19.98 -11.98
N GLU A 46 -9.22 19.13 -12.15
CA GLU A 46 -10.61 19.56 -12.10
C GLU A 46 -11.01 20.05 -10.70
N LEU A 47 -10.60 19.33 -9.65
CA LEU A 47 -10.79 19.76 -8.27
C LEU A 47 -10.04 21.06 -7.95
N LEU A 48 -8.82 21.24 -8.46
CA LEU A 48 -8.05 22.48 -8.30
C LEU A 48 -8.81 23.67 -8.91
N ASN A 49 -9.26 23.54 -10.15
CA ASN A 49 -10.00 24.60 -10.85
C ASN A 49 -11.32 24.94 -10.14
N LYS A 50 -12.07 23.93 -9.68
CA LYS A 50 -13.32 24.16 -8.94
C LYS A 50 -13.05 24.74 -7.55
N THR A 51 -12.00 24.31 -6.86
CA THR A 51 -11.60 24.89 -5.56
C THR A 51 -11.20 26.35 -5.72
N GLU A 52 -10.52 26.70 -6.81
CA GLU A 52 -10.19 28.10 -7.13
C GLU A 52 -11.45 28.93 -7.39
N THR A 53 -12.38 28.41 -8.19
CA THR A 53 -13.68 29.08 -8.43
C THR A 53 -14.45 29.29 -7.13
N LEU A 54 -14.54 28.24 -6.30
CA LEU A 54 -15.16 28.31 -4.98
C LEU A 54 -14.46 29.37 -4.12
N THR A 55 -13.13 29.32 -4.00
CA THR A 55 -12.36 30.27 -3.18
C THR A 55 -12.56 31.72 -3.63
N ASN A 56 -12.65 31.96 -4.95
CA ASN A 56 -12.87 33.29 -5.50
C ASN A 56 -14.30 33.82 -5.24
N SER A 57 -15.27 32.93 -4.99
CA SER A 57 -16.63 33.30 -4.60
C SER A 57 -16.80 33.57 -3.10
N LEU A 58 -15.84 33.17 -2.26
CA LEU A 58 -15.92 33.36 -0.82
C LEU A 58 -15.60 34.80 -0.43
N PRO A 59 -16.19 35.29 0.69
CA PRO A 59 -15.85 36.62 1.21
C PRO A 59 -14.33 36.73 1.46
N THR A 60 -13.73 37.80 0.95
CA THR A 60 -12.31 38.07 1.18
C THR A 60 -12.12 38.70 2.55
N PHE A 61 -11.46 37.99 3.46
CA PHE A 61 -11.16 38.53 4.79
C PHE A 61 -9.78 39.19 4.85
N PRO A 62 -9.59 40.21 5.70
CA PRO A 62 -8.29 40.86 5.87
C PRO A 62 -7.21 39.84 6.28
N ARG A 63 -6.14 39.77 5.48
CA ARG A 63 -5.04 38.80 5.61
C ARG A 63 -4.35 38.79 6.98
N LYS A 64 -4.45 39.87 7.75
CA LYS A 64 -3.71 40.07 9.00
C LYS A 64 -4.15 39.15 10.15
N ILE A 65 -5.30 38.49 10.06
CA ILE A 65 -5.93 37.84 11.23
C ILE A 65 -5.69 36.32 11.27
N TYR A 66 -5.44 35.67 10.14
CA TYR A 66 -5.49 34.22 10.13
C TYR A 66 -4.12 33.55 10.01
N GLU A 67 -3.73 32.81 11.05
CA GLU A 67 -2.65 31.83 11.02
C GLU A 67 -3.00 30.66 10.10
N ARG A 68 -2.00 30.12 9.38
CA ARG A 68 -2.16 28.95 8.50
C ARG A 68 -2.81 27.78 9.25
N LEU A 69 -3.86 27.20 8.70
CA LEU A 69 -4.61 26.10 9.35
C LEU A 69 -3.92 24.75 9.12
N LEU A 70 -3.42 24.55 7.90
CA LEU A 70 -2.66 23.37 7.54
C LEU A 70 -1.24 23.42 8.12
N PRO A 71 -0.72 22.29 8.63
CA PRO A 71 0.65 22.24 9.09
C PRO A 71 1.64 22.55 7.96
N LYS A 72 2.79 23.12 8.32
CA LYS A 72 3.93 23.26 7.40
C LYS A 72 4.54 21.89 7.17
N ILE A 73 4.03 21.19 6.17
CA ILE A 73 4.61 19.95 5.70
C ILE A 73 5.67 20.29 4.66
N CYS A 74 6.87 19.77 4.89
CA CYS A 74 7.96 19.91 3.95
C CYS A 74 7.92 18.74 2.98
N THR A 75 7.43 18.98 1.77
CA THR A 75 7.36 17.98 0.70
C THR A 75 8.75 17.49 0.29
N THR A 76 9.76 18.36 0.33
CA THR A 76 11.15 18.03 -0.05
C THR A 76 11.96 17.38 1.08
N CYS A 77 11.48 17.41 2.32
CA CYS A 77 12.23 16.90 3.47
C CYS A 77 12.06 15.38 3.61
N ALA A 78 13.16 14.63 3.50
CA ALA A 78 13.16 13.18 3.70
C ALA A 78 12.59 12.74 5.06
N LYS A 79 12.74 13.56 6.11
CA LYS A 79 12.32 13.23 7.49
C LYS A 79 10.81 13.43 7.76
N LYS A 80 10.08 14.14 6.89
CA LYS A 80 8.68 14.56 7.12
C LYS A 80 7.80 14.34 5.89
N GLN A 81 8.01 13.22 5.19
CA GLN A 81 7.14 12.86 4.07
C GLN A 81 5.76 12.44 4.57
N LEU A 82 4.71 12.90 3.89
CA LEU A 82 3.36 12.40 4.09
C LEU A 82 3.24 11.02 3.46
N GLY A 83 2.63 10.10 4.17
CA GLY A 83 2.17 8.84 3.63
C GLY A 83 0.70 8.93 3.23
N ILE A 84 0.24 7.86 2.58
CA ILE A 84 -1.15 7.70 2.13
C ILE A 84 -2.13 7.75 3.32
N TRP A 85 -1.70 7.29 4.50
CA TRP A 85 -2.53 7.35 5.71
C TRP A 85 -2.76 8.79 6.17
N GLU A 86 -1.71 9.64 6.18
CA GLU A 86 -1.83 11.04 6.55
C GLU A 86 -2.75 11.79 5.58
N ILE A 87 -2.64 11.53 4.28
CA ILE A 87 -3.55 12.12 3.28
C ILE A 87 -4.99 11.70 3.53
N ASN A 88 -5.26 10.41 3.74
CA ASN A 88 -6.60 9.93 4.05
C ASN A 88 -7.19 10.63 5.28
N LYS A 89 -6.37 10.83 6.32
CA LYS A 89 -6.81 11.56 7.52
C LYS A 89 -7.05 13.04 7.28
N ILE A 90 -6.25 13.68 6.42
CA ILE A 90 -6.49 15.06 6.01
C ILE A 90 -7.80 15.16 5.24
N LEU A 91 -8.04 14.28 4.26
CA LEU A 91 -9.29 14.28 3.49
C LEU A 91 -10.52 14.07 4.38
N ASP A 92 -10.47 13.10 5.31
CA ASP A 92 -11.50 12.85 6.33
C ASP A 92 -11.84 14.10 7.16
N VAL A 93 -10.82 14.88 7.56
CA VAL A 93 -11.04 16.16 8.24
C VAL A 93 -11.70 17.20 7.34
N TYR A 94 -11.32 17.26 6.06
CA TYR A 94 -11.93 18.17 5.09
C TYR A 94 -13.35 17.78 4.70
N GLY A 95 -13.72 16.50 4.74
CA GLY A 95 -15.10 16.06 4.58
C GLY A 95 -16.04 16.79 5.54
N ASN A 96 -15.62 16.99 6.80
CA ASN A 96 -16.39 17.77 7.78
C ASN A 96 -16.43 19.27 7.47
N VAL A 97 -15.40 19.83 6.83
CA VAL A 97 -15.39 21.24 6.40
C VAL A 97 -16.37 21.46 5.27
N PHE A 98 -16.41 20.54 4.30
CA PHE A 98 -17.29 20.61 3.15
C PHE A 98 -18.72 20.15 3.44
N ASN A 99 -18.99 19.58 4.63
CA ASN A 99 -20.36 19.25 5.06
C ASN A 99 -21.00 20.36 5.91
N GLN A 100 -20.44 21.58 5.93
CA GLN A 100 -21.01 22.69 6.70
C GLN A 100 -22.15 23.36 5.92
N THR A 101 -23.29 23.55 6.58
CA THR A 101 -24.48 24.21 6.00
C THR A 101 -24.23 25.63 5.52
N SER A 102 -23.23 26.33 6.08
CA SER A 102 -22.83 27.67 5.62
C SER A 102 -22.27 27.69 4.19
N LEU A 103 -22.01 26.53 3.59
CA LEU A 103 -21.50 26.38 2.23
C LEU A 103 -22.56 25.89 1.25
N GLU A 104 -23.77 25.59 1.74
CA GLU A 104 -24.88 25.15 0.91
C GLU A 104 -25.19 26.21 -0.16
N GLY A 105 -25.25 25.77 -1.42
CA GLY A 105 -25.46 26.66 -2.57
C GLY A 105 -24.21 27.38 -3.10
N LEU A 106 -23.06 27.31 -2.43
CA LEU A 106 -21.80 27.88 -2.95
C LEU A 106 -21.00 26.91 -3.81
N TYR A 107 -21.31 25.61 -3.76
CA TYR A 107 -20.53 24.60 -4.47
C TYR A 107 -20.65 24.71 -5.99
N PRO A 108 -19.53 24.72 -6.72
CA PRO A 108 -19.55 24.50 -8.15
C PRO A 108 -20.22 23.15 -8.45
N LYS A 109 -20.95 23.09 -9.57
CA LYS A 109 -21.62 21.85 -10.02
C LYS A 109 -20.66 20.64 -9.96
N HIS A 110 -21.10 19.53 -9.37
CA HIS A 110 -20.34 18.28 -9.21
C HIS A 110 -19.08 18.36 -8.31
N PHE A 111 -18.90 19.40 -7.51
CA PHE A 111 -17.73 19.49 -6.62
C PHE A 111 -17.70 18.32 -5.62
N GLU A 112 -18.84 18.04 -4.98
CA GLU A 112 -18.98 16.95 -4.00
C GLU A 112 -18.71 15.57 -4.63
N ASP A 113 -19.24 15.31 -5.83
CA ASP A 113 -19.00 14.07 -6.58
C ASP A 113 -17.50 13.83 -6.83
N LEU A 114 -16.78 14.89 -7.22
CA LEU A 114 -15.34 14.83 -7.48
C LEU A 114 -14.54 14.62 -6.19
N LEU A 115 -14.95 15.28 -5.10
CA LEU A 115 -14.30 15.12 -3.80
C LEU A 115 -14.50 13.69 -3.27
N ALA A 116 -15.74 13.18 -3.29
CA ALA A 116 -16.05 11.81 -2.89
C ALA A 116 -15.30 10.77 -3.74
N ARG A 117 -15.16 11.03 -5.05
CA ARG A 117 -14.34 10.19 -5.94
C ARG A 117 -12.87 10.22 -5.53
N LEU A 118 -12.30 11.40 -5.25
CA LEU A 118 -10.91 11.51 -4.81
C LEU A 118 -10.69 10.75 -3.49
N GLU A 119 -11.60 10.90 -2.52
CA GLU A 119 -11.54 10.17 -1.25
C GLU A 119 -11.55 8.66 -1.48
N LYS A 120 -12.48 8.17 -2.30
CA LYS A 120 -12.55 6.75 -2.66
C LYS A 120 -11.27 6.25 -3.35
N ASP A 121 -10.74 7.00 -4.31
CA ASP A 121 -9.53 6.64 -5.05
C ASP A 121 -8.30 6.59 -4.12
N VAL A 122 -8.21 7.50 -3.15
CA VAL A 122 -7.13 7.51 -2.14
C VAL A 122 -7.31 6.40 -1.09
N GLN A 123 -8.54 6.10 -0.67
CA GLN A 123 -8.85 5.01 0.25
C GLN A 123 -8.60 3.64 -0.36
N SER A 124 -8.75 3.51 -1.68
CA SER A 124 -8.46 2.26 -2.41
C SER A 124 -6.97 1.89 -2.38
N CYS A 125 -6.10 2.86 -2.06
CA CYS A 125 -4.70 2.56 -1.87
C CYS A 125 -4.50 1.83 -0.55
N PRO A 126 -3.99 0.58 -0.58
CA PRO A 126 -3.68 -0.12 0.65
C PRO A 126 -2.74 0.78 1.44
N HIS A 127 -3.03 0.92 2.74
CA HIS A 127 -2.02 1.40 3.64
C HIS A 127 -0.82 0.50 3.38
N LEU A 128 0.29 1.08 2.89
CA LEU A 128 1.60 0.43 2.84
C LEU A 128 2.07 0.17 4.28
N GLN A 129 1.25 -0.48 5.10
CA GLN A 129 1.73 -1.50 5.99
C GLN A 129 2.09 -2.63 5.04
N SER A 130 3.39 -2.78 4.83
CA SER A 130 3.99 -4.02 4.38
C SER A 130 3.48 -5.17 5.26
N ALA A 131 2.28 -5.65 4.97
CA ALA A 131 1.98 -7.04 5.21
C ALA A 131 3.01 -7.78 4.36
N PRO A 132 3.88 -8.63 4.94
CA PRO A 132 4.72 -9.49 4.14
C PRO A 132 3.79 -10.21 3.14
N PRO A 133 4.18 -10.38 1.87
CA PRO A 133 3.37 -11.17 0.95
C PRO A 133 3.02 -12.48 1.64
N PRO A 134 1.77 -12.96 1.55
CA PRO A 134 1.44 -14.27 2.10
C PRO A 134 2.50 -15.22 1.54
N ILE A 135 3.33 -15.77 2.43
CA ILE A 135 4.36 -16.72 2.04
C ILE A 135 3.56 -17.85 1.42
N SER A 136 3.49 -17.90 0.09
CA SER A 136 2.83 -18.98 -0.61
C SER A 136 3.54 -20.25 -0.12
N PRO A 137 2.82 -21.18 0.53
CA PRO A 137 3.43 -22.38 1.08
C PRO A 137 3.71 -23.35 -0.06
N THR A 138 4.67 -23.03 -0.93
CA THR A 138 4.95 -23.85 -2.12
C THR A 138 6.41 -24.18 -2.35
N SER A 139 7.34 -23.83 -1.46
CA SER A 139 8.76 -24.24 -1.65
C SER A 139 9.45 -24.96 -0.50
N ASN A 140 8.85 -25.09 0.69
CA ASN A 140 9.42 -25.92 1.77
C ASN A 140 8.56 -27.14 2.15
N LEU A 141 7.51 -27.42 1.38
CA LEU A 141 6.67 -28.61 1.56
C LEU A 141 7.18 -29.83 0.77
N ILE A 142 8.43 -29.84 0.29
CA ILE A 142 9.06 -31.09 -0.18
C ILE A 142 9.69 -31.87 1.00
N GLY A 143 9.95 -31.21 2.14
CA GLY A 143 10.50 -31.88 3.33
C GLY A 143 9.48 -32.42 4.34
N CYS A 144 8.20 -32.06 4.23
CA CYS A 144 7.18 -32.44 5.22
C CYS A 144 5.91 -33.09 4.64
N HIS A 145 5.72 -33.12 3.31
CA HIS A 145 4.53 -33.75 2.73
C HIS A 145 4.53 -35.28 2.72
N LEU A 146 5.66 -35.94 2.98
CA LEU A 146 5.68 -37.40 3.11
C LEU A 146 5.11 -37.90 4.44
N TYR A 147 4.86 -37.04 5.43
CA TYR A 147 4.42 -37.48 6.76
C TYR A 147 2.90 -37.59 6.93
N ASN A 148 2.10 -37.03 6.01
CA ASN A 148 0.63 -36.98 6.16
C ASN A 148 -0.16 -37.85 5.17
N ILE A 149 0.51 -38.64 4.33
CA ILE A 149 -0.17 -39.63 3.45
C ILE A 149 -0.26 -41.02 4.12
N LEU A 150 0.33 -41.23 5.30
CA LEU A 150 0.41 -42.54 5.97
C LEU A 150 -0.44 -42.71 7.25
N LEU A 151 -1.31 -41.75 7.62
CA LEU A 151 -2.05 -41.80 8.90
C LEU A 151 -3.56 -41.53 8.75
N LYS A 152 -4.24 -42.28 7.88
CA LYS A 152 -5.70 -42.47 7.99
C LYS A 152 -6.03 -43.96 7.90
N GLY A 153 -6.33 -44.57 9.05
CA GLY A 153 -6.87 -45.93 9.06
C GLY A 153 -6.84 -46.59 10.43
N SER A 154 -7.69 -46.17 11.36
CA SER A 154 -8.09 -46.98 12.51
C SER A 154 -9.43 -46.47 13.04
N LYS A 155 -10.52 -47.08 12.57
CA LYS A 155 -11.86 -46.93 13.13
C LYS A 155 -12.08 -48.11 14.09
N TRP A 156 -12.42 -47.82 15.34
CA TRP A 156 -12.81 -48.79 16.37
C TRP A 156 -14.32 -48.69 16.62
N SER A 157 -15.01 -49.83 16.57
CA SER A 157 -16.36 -50.11 17.12
C SER A 157 -16.69 -51.60 16.89
N PRO A 158 -17.61 -52.27 17.63
CA PRO A 158 -18.80 -51.70 18.30
C PRO A 158 -19.25 -52.37 19.65
N SER A 159 -20.44 -51.90 20.11
CA SER A 159 -21.54 -52.53 20.90
C SER A 159 -21.74 -51.98 22.32
N HIS A 160 -22.93 -51.54 22.79
CA HIS A 160 -24.33 -51.93 22.53
C HIS A 160 -25.39 -50.85 22.94
N HIS A 161 -26.59 -50.88 22.30
CA HIS A 161 -27.93 -50.30 22.64
C HIS A 161 -28.11 -48.75 22.65
N ASN A 162 -29.15 -48.08 22.11
CA ASN A 162 -30.52 -48.41 21.66
C ASN A 162 -31.08 -47.35 20.65
N LYS A 163 -31.90 -47.85 19.69
CA LYS A 163 -33.13 -47.30 19.06
C LYS A 163 -33.22 -45.92 18.33
N VAL A 164 -33.68 -46.02 17.06
CA VAL A 164 -34.71 -45.20 16.34
C VAL A 164 -34.25 -43.78 15.89
N LEU A 165 -34.41 -43.22 14.67
CA LEU A 165 -35.18 -43.43 13.42
C LEU A 165 -34.36 -42.86 12.22
N ALA A 166 -34.71 -43.26 10.98
CA ALA A 166 -34.08 -42.96 9.68
C ALA A 166 -34.24 -41.46 9.21
N PRO A 167 -33.66 -40.96 8.06
CA PRO A 167 -33.66 -41.58 6.73
C PRO A 167 -32.35 -41.53 5.89
N THR A 168 -32.18 -42.60 5.10
CA THR A 168 -31.79 -42.69 3.68
C THR A 168 -30.75 -41.73 3.10
N PHE A 169 -29.55 -42.25 2.80
CA PHE A 169 -28.73 -41.76 1.68
C PHE A 169 -27.95 -42.91 1.03
N THR A 170 -28.04 -42.96 -0.30
CA THR A 170 -27.64 -44.07 -1.18
C THR A 170 -26.15 -44.13 -1.50
N GLN A 171 -25.71 -45.37 -1.75
CA GLN A 171 -24.37 -45.91 -1.99
C GLN A 171 -23.62 -45.35 -3.20
N GLY A 172 -22.29 -45.51 -3.14
CA GLY A 172 -21.40 -45.60 -4.30
C GLY A 172 -19.92 -45.60 -3.90
N PHE A 173 -19.41 -46.69 -3.32
CA PHE A 173 -17.97 -46.90 -3.10
C PHE A 173 -17.55 -48.26 -3.67
N LEU A 174 -16.49 -48.24 -4.48
CA LEU A 174 -15.78 -49.37 -5.07
C LEU A 174 -14.68 -49.81 -4.09
N GLU A 175 -14.60 -51.11 -3.80
CA GLU A 175 -13.57 -51.70 -2.93
C GLU A 175 -12.26 -51.94 -3.70
N ASP A 176 -11.13 -51.91 -2.98
CA ASP A 176 -10.16 -53.02 -3.03
C ASP A 176 -9.10 -52.97 -1.89
N PRO A 177 -8.44 -54.10 -1.56
CA PRO A 177 -7.82 -54.38 -0.26
C PRO A 177 -6.29 -54.34 -0.29
N PHE A 178 -5.64 -54.01 0.84
CA PHE A 178 -4.34 -54.61 1.19
C PHE A 178 -3.97 -54.36 2.67
N GLN A 179 -3.74 -55.43 3.42
CA GLN A 179 -3.16 -55.41 4.76
C GLN A 179 -1.67 -55.78 4.72
N ARG A 180 -0.81 -55.01 5.41
CA ARG A 180 0.35 -55.55 6.15
C ARG A 180 0.91 -54.50 7.12
N GLY A 181 0.96 -54.85 8.40
CA GLY A 181 1.42 -53.99 9.49
C GLY A 181 2.94 -53.98 9.67
N SER A 182 3.46 -52.82 10.08
CA SER A 182 4.80 -52.64 10.66
C SER A 182 4.73 -51.54 11.72
N ARG A 183 5.09 -51.87 12.96
CA ARG A 183 5.05 -50.97 14.12
C ARG A 183 6.41 -50.26 14.23
N PHE A 184 6.54 -49.05 13.70
CA PHE A 184 7.75 -48.22 13.84
C PHE A 184 7.56 -47.13 14.89
N ASN A 185 8.49 -47.07 15.85
CA ASN A 185 8.55 -46.08 16.91
C ASN A 185 9.45 -44.91 16.48
N TRP A 186 8.89 -43.72 16.25
CA TRP A 186 9.64 -42.51 15.91
C TRP A 186 9.56 -41.49 17.06
N LYS A 187 10.71 -41.21 17.70
CA LYS A 187 10.91 -40.04 18.57
C LYS A 187 10.96 -38.80 17.68
N GLY A 188 9.92 -37.98 17.71
CA GLY A 188 9.82 -36.74 16.94
C GLY A 188 10.64 -35.60 17.55
N SER A 189 11.66 -35.13 16.82
CA SER A 189 12.27 -33.81 17.04
C SER A 189 11.45 -32.76 16.29
N ALA A 190 10.78 -31.87 17.03
CA ALA A 190 10.03 -30.76 16.47
C ALA A 190 10.98 -29.66 15.97
N CYS A 191 11.03 -29.43 14.67
CA CYS A 191 11.66 -28.24 14.08
C CYS A 191 10.75 -27.02 14.32
N VAL A 192 10.94 -26.31 15.44
CA VAL A 192 10.30 -25.02 15.67
C VAL A 192 11.12 -23.94 14.98
N ALA A 193 10.78 -23.62 13.74
CA ALA A 193 11.33 -22.45 13.06
C ALA A 193 10.63 -21.19 13.59
N THR A 194 11.21 -20.53 14.59
CA THR A 194 10.78 -19.18 15.01
C THR A 194 11.11 -18.18 13.91
N GLN A 195 10.13 -17.87 13.06
CA GLN A 195 10.22 -16.72 12.16
C GLN A 195 10.14 -15.44 13.00
N LYS A 196 11.25 -14.73 13.08
CA LYS A 196 11.32 -13.41 13.72
C LYS A 196 10.53 -12.44 12.84
N LEU A 197 9.35 -12.02 13.31
CA LEU A 197 8.53 -11.02 12.61
C LEU A 197 9.35 -9.73 12.53
N VAL A 198 9.75 -9.33 11.32
CA VAL A 198 10.44 -8.06 11.10
C VAL A 198 9.39 -6.95 11.24
N GLU A 199 9.35 -6.33 12.41
CA GLU A 199 8.49 -5.17 12.65
C GLU A 199 8.91 -4.03 11.74
N CYS A 200 8.03 -3.67 10.81
CA CYS A 200 8.23 -2.51 9.96
C CYS A 200 8.21 -1.23 10.83
N PRO A 201 9.00 -0.22 10.47
CA PRO A 201 9.18 0.96 11.30
C PRO A 201 7.83 1.60 11.62
N THR A 202 7.54 1.67 12.92
CA THR A 202 6.32 2.29 13.45
C THR A 202 6.16 3.71 12.88
N ARG A 203 4.93 4.07 12.52
CA ARG A 203 4.59 5.40 11.97
C ARG A 203 5.30 6.52 12.73
N PRO A 204 5.83 7.55 12.04
CA PRO A 204 6.57 8.61 12.71
C PRO A 204 5.70 9.29 13.77
N LYS A 205 6.15 9.34 15.03
CA LYS A 205 5.37 9.93 16.15
C LYS A 205 4.85 11.35 15.85
N TRP A 206 5.55 12.12 15.02
CA TRP A 206 5.19 13.49 14.63
C TRP A 206 3.88 13.59 13.84
N THR A 207 3.52 12.54 13.09
CA THR A 207 2.31 12.53 12.25
C THR A 207 1.05 12.53 13.11
N LYS A 208 1.01 11.67 14.14
CA LYS A 208 -0.13 11.54 15.07
C LYS A 208 -0.42 12.85 15.80
N THR A 209 0.60 13.52 16.32
CA THR A 209 0.40 14.78 17.06
C THR A 209 -0.03 15.92 16.14
N THR A 210 0.51 15.96 14.92
CA THR A 210 0.17 16.99 13.93
C THR A 210 -1.27 16.84 13.42
N ILE A 211 -1.68 15.63 13.04
CA ILE A 211 -3.05 15.34 12.59
C ILE A 211 -4.04 15.61 13.71
N ARG A 212 -3.78 15.16 14.94
CA ARG A 212 -4.65 15.42 16.09
C ARG A 212 -4.80 16.92 16.39
N LYS A 213 -3.71 17.70 16.27
CA LYS A 213 -3.77 19.16 16.42
C LYS A 213 -4.65 19.77 15.33
N MET A 214 -4.50 19.33 14.09
CA MET A 214 -5.32 19.78 12.96
C MET A 214 -6.80 19.44 13.19
N GLU A 215 -7.14 18.19 13.53
CA GLU A 215 -8.51 17.77 13.88
C GLU A 215 -9.13 18.67 14.97
N ASN A 216 -8.38 18.95 16.05
CA ASN A 216 -8.84 19.81 17.14
C ASN A 216 -9.07 21.25 16.71
N THR A 217 -8.23 21.79 15.81
CA THR A 217 -8.42 23.13 15.24
C THR A 217 -9.64 23.16 14.34
N PHE A 218 -9.83 22.12 13.52
CA PHE A 218 -10.92 22.03 12.54
C PHE A 218 -12.29 21.83 13.20
N LYS A 219 -12.35 21.12 14.33
CA LYS A 219 -13.56 21.00 15.15
C LYS A 219 -14.06 22.32 15.74
N LYS A 220 -13.21 23.35 15.80
CA LYS A 220 -13.50 24.67 16.38
C LYS A 220 -13.56 25.78 15.32
N LEU A 221 -13.80 25.42 14.05
CA LEU A 221 -13.93 26.41 12.98
C LEU A 221 -15.28 27.11 13.10
N ASP A 222 -15.23 28.43 13.22
CA ASP A 222 -16.36 29.29 12.87
C ASP A 222 -16.46 29.43 11.34
N THR A 223 -17.54 30.04 10.85
CA THR A 223 -17.79 30.26 9.42
C THR A 223 -16.61 30.93 8.70
N ASN A 224 -15.97 31.92 9.33
CA ASN A 224 -14.87 32.65 8.71
C ASN A 224 -13.62 31.77 8.56
N ARG A 225 -13.33 30.96 9.58
CA ARG A 225 -12.23 29.99 9.54
C ARG A 225 -12.53 28.83 8.60
N THR A 226 -13.79 28.46 8.40
CA THR A 226 -14.20 27.49 7.37
C THR A 226 -13.84 27.96 5.98
N TYR A 227 -14.16 29.22 5.64
CA TYR A 227 -13.76 29.79 4.34
C TYR A 227 -12.26 29.76 4.12
N LYS A 228 -11.50 30.01 5.19
CA LYS A 228 -10.04 29.86 5.14
C LYS A 228 -9.60 28.42 4.89
N ALA A 229 -10.21 27.45 5.56
CA ALA A 229 -9.90 26.03 5.35
C ALA A 229 -10.12 25.65 3.87
N ILE A 230 -11.23 26.08 3.28
CA ILE A 230 -11.51 25.87 1.84
C ILE A 230 -10.42 26.48 0.96
N GLY A 231 -10.01 27.71 1.23
CA GLY A 231 -8.93 28.36 0.48
C GLY A 231 -7.57 27.67 0.62
N GLU A 232 -7.33 26.96 1.73
CA GLU A 232 -6.14 26.14 1.95
C GLU A 232 -6.25 24.73 1.34
N PHE A 233 -7.44 24.25 0.99
CA PHE A 233 -7.67 22.89 0.44
C PHE A 233 -6.86 22.62 -0.83
N LYS A 234 -6.62 23.64 -1.67
CA LYS A 234 -5.72 23.54 -2.83
C LYS A 234 -4.33 23.00 -2.47
N THR A 235 -3.85 23.30 -1.27
CA THR A 235 -2.56 22.81 -0.78
C THR A 235 -2.58 21.30 -0.58
N VAL A 236 -3.71 20.74 -0.13
CA VAL A 236 -3.90 19.29 0.00
C VAL A 236 -3.88 18.63 -1.37
N LEU A 237 -4.60 19.20 -2.35
CA LEU A 237 -4.60 18.69 -3.73
C LEU A 237 -3.19 18.70 -4.35
N LEU A 238 -2.41 19.75 -4.09
CA LEU A 238 -1.01 19.82 -4.52
C LEU A 238 -0.13 18.77 -3.83
N TRP A 239 -0.35 18.48 -2.55
CA TRP A 239 0.35 17.38 -1.86
C TRP A 239 0.03 16.03 -2.48
N ILE A 240 -1.24 15.77 -2.83
CA ILE A 240 -1.64 14.53 -3.49
C ILE A 240 -0.98 14.43 -4.88
N SER A 241 -0.96 15.52 -5.65
CA SER A 241 -0.28 15.56 -6.96
C SER A 241 1.22 15.29 -6.85
N ASP A 242 1.90 15.93 -5.90
CA ASP A 242 3.33 15.71 -5.66
C ASP A 242 3.60 14.27 -5.22
N MET A 243 2.78 13.72 -4.32
CA MET A 243 2.90 12.32 -3.89
C MET A 243 2.66 11.33 -5.03
N ARG A 244 1.75 11.63 -5.95
CA ARG A 244 1.48 10.84 -7.15
C ARG A 244 2.73 10.73 -8.03
N GLU A 245 3.53 11.79 -8.14
CA GLU A 245 4.70 11.84 -9.03
C GLU A 245 5.96 11.23 -8.40
N ARG A 246 5.97 11.01 -7.08
CA ARG A 246 7.10 10.37 -6.40
C ARG A 246 7.23 8.91 -6.82
N LYS A 247 8.38 8.54 -7.37
CA LYS A 247 8.72 7.13 -7.57
C LYS A 247 8.72 6.42 -6.21
N GLU A 248 8.15 5.22 -6.17
CA GLU A 248 8.26 4.35 -5.02
C GLU A 248 9.73 3.96 -4.86
N LYS A 249 10.48 4.74 -4.08
CA LYS A 249 11.82 4.33 -3.66
C LYS A 249 11.59 3.07 -2.85
N SER A 250 11.91 1.92 -3.44
CA SER A 250 11.77 0.62 -2.81
C SER A 250 12.29 0.72 -1.38
N MET A 251 11.39 0.70 -0.41
CA MET A 251 11.73 0.60 1.00
C MET A 251 12.19 -0.84 1.30
N ASP A 252 13.14 -1.34 0.49
CA ASP A 252 13.77 -2.66 0.60
C ASP A 252 14.61 -2.80 1.89
N LYS A 253 14.44 -1.90 2.87
CA LYS A 253 15.08 -1.94 4.19
C LYS A 253 14.11 -2.31 5.31
N CYS A 254 12.99 -2.96 4.98
CA CYS A 254 12.27 -3.82 5.93
C CYS A 254 12.62 -5.28 5.58
N GLN A 255 13.89 -5.65 5.77
CA GLN A 255 14.37 -7.03 5.72
C GLN A 255 14.84 -7.43 7.11
#